data_AF-A0A662BKI9-F1
#
_entry.id   AF-A0A662BKI9-F1
#
_cell.length_a   1.000
_cell.length_b   1.000
_cell.length_c   1.000
_cell.angle_alpha   90.00
_cell.angle_beta   90.00
_cell.angle_gamma   90.00
#
_symmetry.space_group_name_H-M   'P 1'
#
loop_
_entity.id
_entity.type
_entity.pdbx_description
1 polymer ?
#
loop_
_entity_poly.entity_id
_entity_poly.type
_entity_poly.pdbx_seq_one_letter_code
_entity_poly.pdbx_strand_id
1 'polypeptide(L)' 'MKKKALIVYYAQSGQLREFIDSVCTPLKDDYELFYEELKPEPAFPFPWKGMSFYQVFPESVQE' A
#
# COMPACT_ATOMS: atom_id res chain seq x y z
N MET A 1 5.19 20.86 -21.08
CA MET A 1 5.62 20.37 -19.75
C MET A 1 4.65 19.30 -19.31
N LYS A 2 5.14 18.15 -18.80
CA LYS A 2 4.27 17.13 -18.21
C LYS A 2 3.66 17.66 -16.90
N LYS A 3 2.43 17.26 -16.60
CA LYS A 3 1.80 17.57 -15.29
C LYS A 3 2.48 16.72 -14.21
N LYS A 4 2.44 17.15 -12.95
CA LYS A 4 2.99 16.38 -11.83
C LYS A 4 1.87 15.65 -11.10
N ALA A 5 2.09 14.38 -10.75
CA ALA A 5 1.16 13.60 -9.95
C ALA A 5 1.90 12.88 -8.81
N LEU A 6 1.33 12.91 -7.61
CA LEU A 6 1.87 12.22 -6.43
C LEU A 6 0.99 11.02 -6.11
N ILE A 7 1.61 9.85 -6.02
CA ILE A 7 0.99 8.59 -5.62
C ILE A 7 1.37 8.33 -4.17
N VAL A 8 0.40 8.40 -3.27
CA VAL A 8 0.58 8.11 -1.84
C VAL A 8 -0.01 6.74 -1.55
N TYR A 9 0.78 5.83 -0.98
CA TYR A 9 0.34 4.46 -0.71
C TYR A 9 0.94 3.91 0.57
N TYR A 10 0.39 2.81 1.08
CA TYR A 10 0.96 2.01 2.17
C TYR A 10 1.00 0.55 1.74
N ALA A 11 2.14 -0.12 1.91
CA ALA A 11 2.28 -1.54 1.61
C ALA A 11 2.83 -2.29 2.83
N GLN A 12 2.11 -3.32 3.28
CA GLN A 12 2.57 -4.15 4.40
C GLN A 12 3.57 -5.24 3.96
N SER A 13 3.33 -5.87 2.79
CA SER A 13 4.14 -6.98 2.25
C SER A 13 4.96 -6.61 1.01
N GLY A 14 4.93 -5.34 0.58
CA GLY A 14 5.60 -4.85 -0.63
C GLY A 14 4.88 -5.15 -1.95
N GLN A 15 4.01 -6.17 -2.02
CA GLN A 15 3.31 -6.58 -3.25
C GLN A 15 2.45 -5.48 -3.87
N LEU A 16 1.88 -4.59 -3.05
CA LEU A 16 1.08 -3.48 -3.55
C LEU A 16 1.88 -2.52 -4.44
N ARG A 17 3.19 -2.38 -4.22
CA ARG A 17 4.03 -1.47 -5.01
C ARG A 17 4.08 -1.90 -6.47
N GLU A 18 4.28 -3.19 -6.72
CA GLU A 18 4.32 -3.75 -8.08
C GLU A 18 3.00 -3.54 -8.82
N PHE A 19 1.87 -3.68 -8.11
CA PHE A 19 0.55 -3.42 -8.66
C PHE A 19 0.35 -1.95 -9.04
N ILE A 20 0.75 -1.02 -8.16
CA ILE A 20 0.69 0.42 -8.43
C ILE A 20 1.53 0.76 -9.66
N ASP A 21 2.75 0.23 -9.77
CA ASP A 21 3.62 0.52 -10.92
C ASP A 21 3.00 0.03 -12.24
N SER A 22 2.36 -1.15 -12.23
CA SER A 22 1.64 -1.68 -13.39
C SER A 22 0.44 -0.79 -13.77
N VAL A 23 -0.44 -0.47 -12.82
CA VAL A 23 -1.64 0.33 -13.06
C VAL A 23 -1.31 1.77 -13.47
N CYS A 24 -0.25 2.36 -12.91
CA CYS A 24 0.16 3.73 -13.21
C CYS A 24 1.06 3.84 -14.45
N THR A 25 1.46 2.74 -15.09
CA THR A 25 2.29 2.78 -16.30
C THR A 25 1.73 3.68 -17.41
N PRO A 26 0.42 3.62 -17.76
CA PRO A 26 -0.15 4.51 -18.78
C PRO A 26 -0.11 6.00 -18.41
N LEU A 27 -0.08 6.34 -17.11
CA LEU A 27 -0.05 7.73 -16.66
C LEU A 27 1.30 8.42 -16.92
N LYS A 28 2.37 7.64 -17.16
CA LYS A 28 3.71 8.17 -17.40
C LYS A 28 3.80 8.98 -18.70
N ASP A 29 2.86 8.82 -19.62
CA ASP A 29 2.83 9.56 -20.89
C ASP A 29 2.47 11.04 -20.66
N ASP A 30 1.50 11.29 -19.78
CA ASP A 30 0.97 12.63 -19.50
C ASP A 30 1.57 13.28 -18.24
N TYR A 31 2.05 12.47 -17.30
CA TYR A 31 2.48 12.90 -15.97
C TYR A 31 3.93 12.51 -15.64
N GLU A 32 4.60 13.39 -14.88
CA GLU A 32 5.75 13.05 -14.05
C GLU A 32 5.21 12.50 -12.72
N LEU A 33 5.45 11.20 -12.48
CA LEU A 33 4.92 10.49 -11.33
C LEU A 33 5.91 10.51 -10.16
N PHE A 34 5.42 10.86 -8.98
CA PHE A 34 6.11 10.80 -7.70
C PHE A 34 5.44 9.75 -6.83
N TYR A 35 6.20 9.07 -5.98
CA TYR A 35 5.69 8.01 -5.13
C TYR A 35 6.12 8.27 -3.69
N GLU A 36 5.16 8.24 -2.77
CA GLU A 36 5.38 8.39 -1.35
C GLU A 36 4.74 7.22 -0.61
N GLU A 37 5.57 6.47 0.13
CA GLU A 37 5.10 5.36 0.94
C GLU A 37 4.88 5.81 2.38
N LEU A 38 3.63 5.70 2.84
CA LEU A 38 3.26 5.91 4.22
C LEU A 38 3.77 4.75 5.08
N LYS A 39 4.28 5.06 6.27
CA LYS A 39 4.74 4.07 7.26
C LYS A 39 3.96 4.27 8.56
N PRO A 40 3.21 3.26 9.03
CA PRO A 40 2.53 3.33 10.32
C PRO A 40 3.54 3.47 11.45
N GLU A 41 3.18 4.28 12.45
CA GLU A 41 3.95 4.46 13.69
C GLU A 41 2.99 4.23 14.88
N PRO A 42 3.10 3.09 15.58
CA PRO A 42 4.05 1.99 15.37
C PRO A 42 3.73 1.15 14.13
N ALA A 43 4.75 0.49 13.57
CA ALA A 43 4.59 -0.39 12.42
C ALA A 43 3.67 -1.59 12.74
N PHE A 44 2.75 -1.91 11.82
CA PHE A 44 1.93 -3.12 11.93
C PHE A 44 2.75 -4.37 11.69
N PRO A 45 2.67 -5.40 12.55
CA PRO A 45 3.45 -6.61 12.39
C PRO A 45 3.03 -7.37 11.13
N PHE A 46 4.01 -7.91 10.39
CA PHE A 46 3.77 -8.80 9.26
C PHE A 46 4.84 -9.90 9.21
N PRO A 47 4.45 -11.18 9.05
CA PRO A 47 3.08 -11.68 9.12
C PRO A 47 2.50 -11.49 10.53
N TRP A 48 1.18 -11.28 10.61
CA TRP A 48 0.50 -11.17 11.90
C TRP A 48 0.51 -12.51 12.65
N LYS A 49 0.59 -12.47 13.98
CA LYS A 49 0.51 -13.67 14.83
C LYS A 49 -0.91 -13.82 15.39
N GLY A 50 -1.46 -15.04 15.37
CA GLY A 50 -2.81 -15.43 15.83
C GLY A 50 -3.62 -14.35 16.54
N MET A 51 -3.51 -14.24 17.87
CA MET A 51 -4.35 -13.29 18.64
C MET A 51 -4.19 -11.82 18.27
N SER A 52 -3.00 -11.37 17.86
CA SER A 52 -2.81 -9.98 17.41
C SER A 52 -3.58 -9.68 16.11
N PHE A 53 -3.71 -10.68 15.25
CA PHE A 53 -4.52 -10.57 14.03
C PHE A 53 -6.00 -10.47 14.39
N TYR A 54 -6.52 -11.40 15.20
CA TYR A 54 -7.94 -11.44 15.57
C TYR A 54 -8.40 -10.26 16.41
N GLN A 55 -7.51 -9.64 17.19
CA GLN A 55 -7.82 -8.40 17.92
C GLN A 55 -8.01 -7.20 16.98
N VAL A 56 -7.32 -7.19 15.84
CA VAL A 56 -7.38 -6.10 14.86
C VAL A 56 -8.45 -6.35 13.80
N PHE A 57 -8.68 -7.61 13.44
CA PHE A 57 -9.66 -8.06 12.45
C PHE A 57 -10.65 -9.07 13.07
N PRO A 58 -11.51 -8.66 14.01
CA PRO A 58 -12.43 -9.57 14.69
C PRO A 58 -13.41 -10.29 13.75
N GLU A 59 -13.76 -9.68 12.61
CA GLU A 59 -14.62 -10.23 11.57
C GLU A 59 -14.00 -11.43 10.83
N SER A 60 -12.67 -11.59 10.88
CA SER A 60 -12.01 -12.72 10.23
C SER A 60 -12.25 -14.06 10.92
N VAL A 61 -12.99 -14.08 12.04
CA VAL A 61 -13.29 -15.25 12.88
C VAL A 61 -14.72 -15.77 12.67
N GLN A 62 -15.47 -15.24 11.71
CA GLN A 62 -16.83 -15.73 11.45
C GLN A 62 -16.81 -17.18 10.92
N GLU A 63 -17.60 -18.04 11.59
CA GLU A 63 -17.85 -19.46 11.27
C GLU A 63 -18.65 -19.64 9.97
#